data_AF-A0A8X7MIP7-F1
#
_entry.id   AF-A0A8X7MIP7-F1
#
_cell.length_a   1.000
_cell.length_b   1.000
_cell.length_c   1.000
_cell.angle_alpha   90.00
_cell.angle_beta   90.00
_cell.angle_gamma   90.00
#
_symmetry.space_group_name_H-M   'P 1'
#
loop_
_entity.id
_entity.type
_entity.pdbx_description
1 polymer ?
#
loop_
_entity_poly.entity_id
_entity_poly.type
_entity_poly.pdbx_seq_one_letter_code
_entity_poly.pdbx_strand_id
1 'polypeptide(L)'
;MRMKDTDMASALARLRLRQCTDADARLLNTNVLRLPPSVTNVDLKTKRDLVVLAATNQTVRSLNERKTASQASVQSQDLVISHAIDDTSAVLDLSSRNALLNYNGRGDTKVGMGRLPLFVGMPIIYRGPNQSIPLGVTNGAFGRVVNWKMSTDRLGFTIPKVAIIRFDENATWQLSGLEPGCLTIYPCASSFSFSLAHGENSVHRISRQQLPLQPGFAMTVHSAQGITCHGGVVVDLCRGGFPAYVSAFRATRRQDIHLIGETMTEHDHNDWKIIIPSDGDNQLDGEHLRKRPRLS
;
A
#
# COMPACT_ATOMS: atom_id res chain seq x y z
N MET A 1 -23.83 -13.53 -0.02
CA MET A 1 -23.42 -12.12 -0.21
C MET A 1 -22.25 -11.84 0.74
N ARG A 2 -21.18 -11.14 0.32
CA ARG A 2 -19.97 -10.95 1.15
C ARG A 2 -20.18 -9.95 2.29
N MET A 3 -20.86 -8.84 2.01
CA MET A 3 -21.28 -7.87 3.01
C MET A 3 -22.41 -8.46 3.86
N LYS A 4 -22.28 -8.39 5.19
CA LYS A 4 -23.24 -8.95 6.15
C LYS A 4 -24.37 -7.97 6.49
N ASP A 5 -24.09 -6.67 6.46
CA ASP A 5 -25.07 -5.62 6.73
C ASP A 5 -25.90 -5.35 5.46
N THR A 6 -27.21 -5.58 5.54
CA THR A 6 -28.12 -5.54 4.38
C THR A 6 -28.33 -4.13 3.80
N ASP A 7 -28.36 -3.13 4.69
CA ASP A 7 -28.41 -1.70 4.35
C ASP A 7 -27.16 -1.28 3.57
N MET A 8 -25.98 -1.63 4.08
CA MET A 8 -24.69 -1.33 3.45
C MET A 8 -24.52 -2.10 2.14
N ALA A 9 -24.93 -3.38 2.09
CA ALA A 9 -24.90 -4.15 0.85
C ALA A 9 -25.73 -3.47 -0.26
N SER A 10 -26.90 -2.95 0.10
CA SER A 10 -27.78 -2.22 -0.83
C SER A 10 -27.17 -0.89 -1.28
N ALA A 11 -26.58 -0.13 -0.34
CA ALA A 11 -25.87 1.11 -0.64
C ALA A 11 -24.69 0.89 -1.59
N LEU A 12 -23.89 -0.17 -1.37
CA LEU A 12 -22.78 -0.53 -2.23
C LEU A 12 -23.24 -1.02 -3.62
N ALA A 13 -24.36 -1.72 -3.71
CA ALA A 13 -24.95 -2.09 -5.00
C ALA A 13 -25.35 -0.85 -5.81
N ARG A 14 -25.96 0.15 -5.16
CA ARG A 14 -26.25 1.46 -5.79
C ARG A 14 -24.98 2.23 -6.15
N LEU A 15 -23.95 2.20 -5.30
CA LEU A 15 -22.64 2.81 -5.58
C LEU A 15 -22.01 2.25 -6.86
N ARG A 16 -22.10 0.93 -7.07
CA ARG A 16 -21.64 0.26 -8.28
C ARG A 16 -22.32 0.80 -9.54
N LEU A 17 -23.63 1.03 -9.45
CA LEU A 17 -24.46 1.48 -10.57
C LEU A 17 -24.52 3.02 -10.70
N ARG A 18 -23.82 3.76 -9.83
CA ARG A 18 -23.91 5.24 -9.73
C ARG A 18 -25.34 5.72 -9.46
N GLN A 19 -26.06 5.03 -8.57
CA GLN A 19 -27.44 5.31 -8.18
C GLN A 19 -27.57 5.57 -6.67
N CYS A 20 -26.51 6.04 -6.02
CA CYS A 20 -26.54 6.35 -4.59
C CYS A 20 -27.53 7.49 -4.30
N THR A 21 -28.23 7.36 -3.19
CA THR A 21 -29.12 8.36 -2.61
C THR A 21 -28.42 9.10 -1.48
N ASP A 22 -28.97 10.24 -1.03
CA ASP A 22 -28.45 10.96 0.13
C ASP A 22 -28.45 10.08 1.40
N ALA A 23 -29.37 9.13 1.50
CA ALA A 23 -29.38 8.16 2.59
C ALA A 23 -28.19 7.21 2.54
N ASP A 24 -27.75 6.82 1.33
CA ASP A 24 -26.54 6.01 1.14
C ASP A 24 -25.28 6.79 1.51
N ALA A 25 -25.20 8.07 1.09
CA ALA A 25 -24.10 8.96 1.46
C ALA A 25 -24.02 9.13 2.99
N ARG A 26 -25.16 9.39 3.66
CA ARG A 26 -25.22 9.44 5.13
C ARG A 26 -24.78 8.13 5.78
N LEU A 27 -25.19 6.98 5.23
CA LEU A 27 -24.80 5.66 5.74
C LEU A 27 -23.29 5.43 5.59
N LEU A 28 -22.71 5.77 4.45
CA LEU A 28 -21.27 5.67 4.19
C LEU A 28 -20.47 6.61 5.09
N ASN A 29 -20.96 7.83 5.32
CA ASN A 29 -20.30 8.83 6.15
C ASN A 29 -20.31 8.50 7.65
N THR A 30 -20.96 7.40 8.08
CA THR A 30 -20.93 6.99 9.49
C THR A 30 -19.53 6.65 10.00
N ASN A 31 -18.57 6.33 9.11
CA ASN A 31 -17.21 5.91 9.45
C ASN A 31 -16.14 6.71 8.69
N VAL A 32 -16.29 8.03 8.61
CA VAL A 32 -15.22 8.90 8.07
C VAL A 32 -14.09 8.99 9.08
N LEU A 33 -12.85 8.84 8.61
CA LEU A 33 -11.65 9.13 9.38
C LEU A 33 -11.57 10.63 9.60
N ARG A 34 -12.32 11.13 10.59
CA ARG A 34 -12.20 12.52 11.02
C ARG A 34 -10.85 12.69 11.70
N LEU A 35 -10.13 13.75 11.34
CA LEU A 35 -9.17 14.41 12.21
C LEU A 35 -9.96 15.48 12.97
N PRO A 36 -10.38 15.27 14.23
CA PRO A 36 -11.00 16.35 14.97
C PRO A 36 -9.90 17.39 15.29
N PRO A 37 -10.13 18.70 15.09
CA PRO A 37 -9.14 19.74 15.41
C PRO A 37 -8.76 19.79 16.91
N SER A 38 -9.44 19.04 17.78
CA SER A 38 -9.22 19.04 19.24
C SER A 38 -9.20 17.66 19.90
N VAL A 39 -9.15 16.55 19.15
CA VAL A 39 -9.11 15.20 19.74
C VAL A 39 -7.82 14.50 19.32
N THR A 40 -6.91 14.41 20.27
CA THR A 40 -5.56 13.85 20.12
C THR A 40 -5.52 12.35 19.81
N ASN A 41 -6.64 11.64 19.84
CA ASN A 41 -6.69 10.21 19.55
C ASN A 41 -8.10 9.80 19.08
N VAL A 42 -8.31 9.66 17.77
CA VAL A 42 -9.18 8.57 17.33
C VAL A 42 -8.47 7.31 17.82
N ASP A 43 -9.15 6.47 18.60
CA ASP A 43 -8.58 5.21 19.08
C ASP A 43 -8.44 4.21 17.90
N LEU A 44 -7.52 4.51 17.00
CA LEU A 44 -7.05 3.61 15.96
C LEU A 44 -6.16 2.51 16.56
N LYS A 45 -5.81 2.58 17.85
CA LYS A 45 -4.94 1.59 18.52
C LYS A 45 -5.61 0.22 18.63
N THR A 46 -6.95 0.17 18.58
CA THR A 46 -7.74 -1.07 18.57
C THR A 46 -7.94 -1.66 17.16
N LYS A 47 -7.67 -0.92 16.08
CA LYS A 47 -7.83 -1.40 14.68
C LYS A 47 -6.49 -1.75 14.05
N ARG A 48 -5.86 -2.84 14.54
CA ARG A 48 -4.46 -3.19 14.26
C ARG A 48 -4.13 -3.63 12.82
N ASP A 49 -5.11 -3.74 11.91
CA ASP A 49 -4.92 -4.33 10.57
C ASP A 49 -5.71 -3.64 9.44
N LEU A 50 -5.87 -2.31 9.52
CA LEU A 50 -6.49 -1.56 8.43
C LEU A 50 -5.58 -1.53 7.19
N VAL A 51 -6.18 -1.79 6.03
CA VAL A 51 -5.50 -1.68 4.73
C VAL A 51 -6.04 -0.47 3.96
N VAL A 52 -5.14 0.44 3.56
CA VAL A 52 -5.50 1.57 2.69
C VAL A 52 -5.55 1.13 1.24
N LEU A 53 -6.67 1.37 0.57
CA LEU A 53 -6.83 1.09 -0.86
C LEU A 53 -6.62 2.36 -1.66
N ALA A 54 -5.56 2.38 -2.47
CA ALA A 54 -5.20 3.53 -3.29
C ALA A 54 -5.24 3.21 -4.79
N ALA A 55 -5.34 4.25 -5.62
CA ALA A 55 -5.44 4.08 -7.07
C ALA A 55 -4.11 3.70 -7.74
N THR A 56 -2.97 4.19 -7.25
CA THR A 56 -1.67 4.07 -7.93
C THR A 56 -0.64 3.32 -7.09
N ASN A 57 0.30 2.64 -7.76
CA ASN A 57 1.43 1.97 -7.10
C ASN A 57 2.33 2.98 -6.37
N GLN A 58 2.47 4.21 -6.89
CA GLN A 58 3.26 5.27 -6.25
C GLN A 58 2.65 5.66 -4.90
N THR A 59 1.34 5.93 -4.86
CA THR A 59 0.63 6.24 -3.61
C THR A 59 0.74 5.09 -2.61
N VAL A 60 0.53 3.84 -3.06
CA VAL A 60 0.68 2.65 -2.22
C VAL A 60 2.08 2.55 -1.61
N ARG A 61 3.13 2.79 -2.40
CA ARG A 61 4.50 2.76 -1.92
C ARG A 61 4.75 3.83 -0.86
N SER A 62 4.36 5.08 -1.14
CA SER A 62 4.56 6.19 -0.20
C SER A 62 3.80 5.98 1.12
N LEU A 63 2.58 5.46 1.05
CA LEU A 63 1.80 5.10 2.25
C LEU A 63 2.47 3.99 3.05
N ASN A 64 2.90 2.92 2.37
CA ASN A 64 3.59 1.81 3.01
C ASN A 64 4.90 2.26 3.67
N GLU A 65 5.73 3.05 2.98
CA GLU A 65 6.99 3.56 3.53
C GLU A 65 6.77 4.42 4.78
N ARG A 66 5.86 5.40 4.72
CA ARG A 66 5.54 6.27 5.86
C ARG A 66 4.95 5.48 7.03
N LYS A 67 4.02 4.56 6.74
CA LYS A 67 3.34 3.78 7.79
C LYS A 67 4.30 2.78 8.44
N THR A 68 5.19 2.15 7.68
CA THR A 68 6.23 1.29 8.22
C THR A 68 7.13 2.05 9.20
N ALA A 69 7.65 3.23 8.80
CA ALA A 69 8.50 4.04 9.67
C ALA A 69 7.76 4.51 10.94
N SER A 70 6.54 5.02 10.78
CA SER A 70 5.71 5.47 11.89
C SER A 70 5.38 4.33 12.87
N GLN A 71 4.99 3.16 12.36
CA GLN A 71 4.59 2.03 13.20
C GLN A 71 5.78 1.41 13.92
N ALA A 72 6.93 1.25 13.25
CA ALA A 72 8.15 0.76 13.89
C ALA A 72 8.57 1.67 15.05
N SER A 73 8.53 3.00 14.84
CA SER A 73 8.81 3.97 15.89
C SER A 73 7.83 3.89 17.06
N VAL A 74 6.52 3.88 16.79
CA VAL A 74 5.48 3.80 17.84
C VAL A 74 5.56 2.49 18.64
N GLN A 75 5.92 1.39 17.99
CA GLN A 75 6.02 0.08 18.63
C GLN A 75 7.40 -0.22 19.23
N SER A 76 8.33 0.74 19.17
CA SER A 76 9.73 0.56 19.60
C SER A 76 10.36 -0.69 18.98
N GLN A 77 10.10 -0.91 17.69
CA GLN A 77 10.62 -2.03 16.92
C GLN A 77 11.84 -1.60 16.12
N ASP A 78 12.83 -2.50 16.03
CA ASP A 78 14.00 -2.29 15.19
C ASP A 78 13.60 -2.38 13.71
N LEU A 79 13.68 -1.24 13.03
CA LEU A 79 13.43 -1.13 11.59
C LEU A 79 14.72 -1.42 10.81
N VAL A 80 14.69 -2.46 9.98
CA VAL A 80 15.79 -2.77 9.04
C VAL A 80 15.35 -2.48 7.61
N ILE A 81 16.29 -2.01 6.77
CA ILE A 81 16.07 -1.88 5.33
C ILE A 81 16.79 -3.02 4.61
N SER A 82 16.01 -3.91 3.98
CA SER A 82 16.54 -4.93 3.09
C SER A 82 16.74 -4.33 1.69
N HIS A 83 17.99 -4.27 1.25
CA HIS A 83 18.40 -3.81 -0.07
C HIS A 83 18.46 -4.99 -1.03
N ALA A 84 17.94 -4.80 -2.24
CA ALA A 84 17.92 -5.87 -3.23
C ALA A 84 19.33 -6.22 -3.71
N ILE A 85 19.53 -7.46 -4.12
CA ILE A 85 20.76 -7.93 -4.75
C ILE A 85 20.61 -7.70 -6.25
N ASP A 86 21.18 -6.60 -6.76
CA ASP A 86 21.26 -6.35 -8.20
C ASP A 86 22.58 -6.84 -8.78
N ASP A 87 22.47 -7.60 -9.86
CA ASP A 87 23.56 -8.12 -10.69
C ASP A 87 23.43 -7.61 -12.12
N THR A 88 24.56 -7.24 -12.73
CA THR A 88 24.63 -6.68 -14.08
C THR A 88 26.06 -6.77 -14.62
N SER A 89 26.23 -6.64 -15.94
CA SER A 89 27.55 -6.67 -16.59
C SER A 89 28.39 -5.42 -16.31
N ALA A 90 27.76 -4.32 -15.88
CA ALA A 90 28.45 -3.09 -15.53
C ALA A 90 28.94 -3.10 -14.08
N VAL A 91 30.09 -2.46 -13.84
CA VAL A 91 30.55 -2.19 -12.48
C VAL A 91 29.65 -1.12 -11.87
N LEU A 92 28.98 -1.46 -10.76
CA LEU A 92 28.14 -0.53 -10.01
C LEU A 92 28.97 0.15 -8.92
N ASP A 93 29.14 1.45 -9.03
CA ASP A 93 29.63 2.28 -7.92
C ASP A 93 28.50 2.55 -6.91
N LEU A 94 28.85 3.18 -5.79
CA LEU A 94 27.89 3.47 -4.71
C LEU A 94 26.73 4.36 -5.20
N SER A 95 27.02 5.32 -6.08
CA SER A 95 26.02 6.23 -6.65
C SER A 95 25.02 5.49 -7.53
N SER A 96 25.51 4.70 -8.48
CA SER A 96 24.69 3.88 -9.38
C SER A 96 23.88 2.84 -8.61
N ARG A 97 24.49 2.22 -7.59
CA ARG A 97 23.81 1.29 -6.71
C ARG A 97 22.63 1.94 -5.98
N ASN A 98 22.82 3.13 -5.41
CA ASN A 98 21.75 3.89 -4.77
C ASN A 98 20.64 4.30 -5.76
N ALA A 99 21.02 4.78 -6.94
CA ALA A 99 20.05 5.12 -7.99
C ALA A 99 19.20 3.90 -8.37
N LEU A 100 19.84 2.74 -8.54
CA LEU A 100 19.18 1.49 -8.90
C LEU A 100 18.25 0.99 -7.78
N LEU A 101 18.67 1.05 -6.52
CA LEU A 101 17.84 0.67 -5.36
C LEU A 101 16.59 1.56 -5.20
N ASN A 102 16.63 2.80 -5.68
CA ASN A 102 15.49 3.71 -5.69
C ASN A 102 14.67 3.65 -7.01
N TYR A 103 15.12 2.91 -8.01
CA TYR A 103 14.45 2.75 -9.29
C TYR A 103 13.24 1.80 -9.20
N ASN A 104 12.11 2.28 -9.72
CA ASN A 104 10.78 1.65 -9.58
C ASN A 104 10.15 1.28 -10.92
N GLY A 105 10.92 1.32 -12.00
CA GLY A 105 10.42 1.03 -13.34
C GLY A 105 9.61 2.17 -13.96
N ARG A 106 9.22 2.00 -15.22
CA ARG A 106 8.32 2.88 -15.95
C ARG A 106 6.93 2.25 -16.08
N GLY A 107 6.27 1.99 -14.95
CA GLY A 107 4.86 1.55 -14.88
C GLY A 107 4.55 0.13 -15.35
N ASP A 108 5.06 -0.30 -16.50
CA ASP A 108 4.83 -1.60 -17.13
C ASP A 108 5.82 -2.69 -16.69
N THR A 109 7.00 -2.26 -16.24
CA THR A 109 8.12 -3.16 -15.97
C THR A 109 8.06 -3.65 -14.52
N LYS A 110 7.96 -4.98 -14.33
CA LYS A 110 8.10 -5.61 -13.01
C LYS A 110 9.56 -5.58 -12.56
N VAL A 111 9.96 -4.47 -11.97
CA VAL A 111 11.35 -4.28 -11.51
C VAL A 111 11.65 -4.93 -10.15
N GLY A 112 10.63 -5.25 -9.35
CA GLY A 112 10.80 -5.64 -7.94
C GLY A 112 11.26 -4.47 -7.06
N MET A 113 11.05 -4.57 -5.74
CA MET A 113 11.46 -3.49 -4.83
C MET A 113 12.98 -3.49 -4.62
N GLY A 114 13.62 -2.35 -4.84
CA GLY A 114 15.03 -2.17 -4.50
C GLY A 114 15.26 -2.07 -2.99
N ARG A 115 14.30 -1.51 -2.24
CA ARG A 115 14.36 -1.35 -0.79
C ARG A 115 13.07 -1.85 -0.16
N LEU A 116 13.19 -2.78 0.77
CA LEU A 116 12.08 -3.34 1.53
C LEU A 116 12.33 -3.09 3.03
N PRO A 117 11.58 -2.16 3.65
CA PRO A 117 11.66 -1.98 5.10
C PRO A 117 10.97 -3.15 5.80
N LEU A 118 11.54 -3.62 6.92
CA LEU A 118 11.03 -4.75 7.72
C LEU A 118 11.17 -4.44 9.21
N PHE A 119 10.19 -4.89 10.00
CA PHE A 119 10.26 -4.98 11.46
C PHE A 119 9.44 -6.18 11.93
N VAL A 120 9.68 -6.71 13.13
CA VAL A 120 8.95 -7.88 13.65
C VAL A 120 7.48 -7.52 13.91
N GLY A 121 6.56 -8.35 13.46
CA GLY A 121 5.12 -8.13 13.51
C GLY A 121 4.56 -7.26 12.37
N MET A 122 5.43 -6.76 11.47
CA MET A 122 4.98 -5.93 10.34
C MET A 122 4.02 -6.72 9.43
N PRO A 123 2.83 -6.19 9.11
CA PRO A 123 1.96 -6.79 8.12
C PRO A 123 2.59 -6.69 6.74
N ILE A 124 2.50 -7.77 5.98
CA ILE A 124 2.98 -7.87 4.60
C ILE A 124 1.92 -8.44 3.68
N ILE A 125 2.15 -8.27 2.38
CA ILE A 125 1.48 -8.97 1.30
C ILE A 125 2.56 -9.74 0.54
N TYR A 126 2.37 -11.05 0.38
CA TYR A 126 3.24 -11.90 -0.41
C TYR A 126 3.02 -11.65 -1.91
N ARG A 127 4.10 -11.41 -2.65
CA ARG A 127 4.10 -11.08 -4.09
C ARG A 127 4.88 -12.08 -4.92
N GLY A 128 5.20 -13.24 -4.36
CA GLY A 128 5.96 -14.28 -5.01
C GLY A 128 5.09 -15.23 -5.85
N PRO A 129 5.71 -16.29 -6.41
CA PRO A 129 4.97 -17.38 -7.03
C PRO A 129 4.13 -18.12 -5.98
N ASN A 130 2.99 -18.68 -6.38
CA ASN A 130 2.16 -19.47 -5.46
C ASN A 130 2.98 -20.64 -4.91
N GLN A 131 3.18 -20.69 -3.59
CA GLN A 131 3.93 -21.76 -2.95
C GLN A 131 3.03 -22.94 -2.58
N SER A 132 1.86 -22.65 -2.01
CA SER A 132 0.91 -23.67 -1.63
C SER A 132 -0.51 -23.10 -1.58
N ILE A 133 -1.34 -23.51 -2.53
CA ILE A 133 -2.76 -23.15 -2.56
C ILE A 133 -3.51 -23.75 -1.35
N PRO A 134 -3.30 -25.03 -0.96
CA PRO A 134 -3.98 -25.60 0.20
C PRO A 134 -3.69 -24.89 1.52
N LEU A 135 -2.48 -24.32 1.67
CA LEU A 135 -2.09 -23.57 2.87
C LEU A 135 -2.40 -22.06 2.77
N GLY A 136 -3.03 -21.61 1.68
CA GLY A 136 -3.33 -20.19 1.46
C GLY A 136 -2.11 -19.32 1.11
N VAL A 137 -0.93 -19.91 0.92
CA VAL A 137 0.31 -19.20 0.61
C VAL A 137 0.45 -18.98 -0.89
N THR A 138 -0.26 -17.95 -1.35
CA THR A 138 -0.41 -17.57 -2.75
C THR A 138 -0.09 -16.09 -2.94
N ASN A 139 0.14 -15.66 -4.18
CA ASN A 139 0.34 -14.25 -4.49
C ASN A 139 -0.88 -13.44 -4.02
N GLY A 140 -0.63 -12.41 -3.20
CA GLY A 140 -1.66 -11.61 -2.54
C GLY A 140 -1.97 -12.06 -1.11
N ALA A 141 -1.41 -13.17 -0.63
CA ALA A 141 -1.61 -13.62 0.75
C ALA A 141 -1.06 -12.60 1.74
N PHE A 142 -1.86 -12.30 2.76
CA PHE A 142 -1.42 -11.49 3.89
C PHE A 142 -0.61 -12.34 4.86
N GLY A 143 0.29 -11.69 5.58
CA GLY A 143 1.05 -12.32 6.64
C GLY A 143 1.74 -11.30 7.53
N ARG A 144 2.49 -11.79 8.51
CA ARG A 144 3.30 -10.97 9.40
C ARG A 144 4.74 -11.43 9.42
N VAL A 145 5.65 -10.47 9.48
CA VAL A 145 7.08 -10.75 9.65
C VAL A 145 7.31 -11.32 11.06
N VAL A 146 7.90 -12.51 11.15
CA VAL A 146 8.28 -13.12 12.44
C VAL A 146 9.76 -12.90 12.70
N ASN A 147 10.60 -13.18 11.71
CA ASN A 147 12.04 -13.03 11.81
C ASN A 147 12.67 -12.94 10.41
N TRP A 148 13.96 -12.65 10.33
CA TRP A 148 14.71 -12.65 9.07
C TRP A 148 16.20 -12.93 9.30
N LYS A 149 16.86 -13.32 8.22
CA LYS A 149 18.32 -13.37 8.14
C LYS A 149 18.79 -12.50 6.99
N MET A 150 19.74 -11.62 7.30
CA MET A 150 20.35 -10.68 6.36
C MET A 150 21.86 -10.88 6.36
N SER A 151 22.55 -10.36 5.35
CA SER A 151 24.00 -10.18 5.34
C SER A 151 24.35 -8.81 4.80
N THR A 152 25.62 -8.43 4.85
CA THR A 152 26.11 -7.20 4.23
C THR A 152 26.77 -7.51 2.89
N ASP A 153 26.48 -6.73 1.86
CA ASP A 153 27.16 -6.83 0.56
C ASP A 153 28.51 -6.08 0.57
N ARG A 154 29.23 -6.14 -0.56
CA ARG A 154 30.57 -5.54 -0.69
C ARG A 154 30.57 -4.02 -0.58
N LEU A 155 29.42 -3.38 -0.80
CA LEU A 155 29.25 -1.92 -0.75
C LEU A 155 28.62 -1.47 0.58
N GLY A 156 28.44 -2.37 1.55
CA GLY A 156 27.92 -2.06 2.87
C GLY A 156 26.39 -2.12 2.99
N PHE A 157 25.66 -2.54 1.95
CA PHE A 157 24.20 -2.65 2.02
C PHE A 157 23.75 -3.94 2.69
N THR A 158 22.75 -3.84 3.57
CA THR A 158 22.07 -5.01 4.14
C THR A 158 21.21 -5.69 3.09
N ILE A 159 21.51 -6.94 2.74
CA ILE A 159 20.85 -7.74 1.70
C ILE A 159 20.13 -8.97 2.28
N PRO A 160 19.03 -9.42 1.66
CA PRO A 160 18.23 -10.54 2.17
C PRO A 160 18.87 -11.91 1.94
N LYS A 161 18.71 -12.80 2.93
CA LYS A 161 18.91 -14.25 2.77
C LYS A 161 17.61 -15.02 2.87
N VAL A 162 16.82 -14.76 3.91
CA VAL A 162 15.52 -15.39 4.15
C VAL A 162 14.70 -14.54 5.12
N ALA A 163 13.37 -14.57 4.98
CA ALA A 163 12.44 -14.06 5.98
C ALA A 163 11.52 -15.19 6.45
N ILE A 164 11.16 -15.20 7.73
CA ILE A 164 10.13 -16.09 8.29
C ILE A 164 8.85 -15.28 8.40
N ILE A 165 7.80 -15.76 7.73
CA ILE A 165 6.51 -15.08 7.66
C ILE A 165 5.44 -16.00 8.23
N ARG A 166 4.62 -15.46 9.13
CA ARG A 166 3.38 -16.11 9.59
C ARG A 166 2.24 -15.75 8.65
N PHE A 167 1.63 -16.74 8.02
CA PHE A 167 0.51 -16.56 7.08
C PHE A 167 -0.85 -16.81 7.72
N ASP A 168 -0.89 -17.61 8.78
CA ASP A 168 -2.14 -17.96 9.48
C ASP A 168 -1.86 -18.10 10.98
N GLU A 169 -2.52 -17.27 11.79
CA GLU A 169 -2.42 -17.26 13.25
C GLU A 169 -3.10 -18.49 13.89
N ASN A 170 -4.01 -19.15 13.17
CA ASN A 170 -4.78 -20.29 13.64
C ASN A 170 -4.41 -21.59 12.90
N ALA A 171 -3.25 -21.60 12.24
CA ALA A 171 -2.79 -22.75 11.49
C ALA A 171 -2.66 -23.98 12.39
N THR A 172 -3.28 -25.09 11.97
CA THR A 172 -3.06 -26.41 12.58
C THR A 172 -1.83 -27.12 11.99
N TRP A 173 -1.28 -26.59 10.90
CA TRP A 173 -0.08 -27.09 10.26
C TRP A 173 1.17 -26.38 10.80
N GLN A 174 2.28 -27.11 10.84
CA GLN A 174 3.57 -26.63 11.30
C GLN A 174 4.68 -27.32 10.53
N LEU A 175 5.67 -26.55 10.05
CA LEU A 175 6.89 -27.13 9.49
C LEU A 175 7.92 -27.36 10.60
N SER A 176 8.70 -28.43 10.49
CA SER A 176 9.74 -28.78 11.45
C SER A 176 10.69 -27.60 11.68
N GLY A 177 10.84 -27.19 12.95
CA GLY A 177 11.71 -26.07 13.34
C GLY A 177 11.13 -24.67 13.16
N LEU A 178 9.87 -24.54 12.71
CA LEU A 178 9.15 -23.27 12.66
C LEU A 178 7.92 -23.31 13.58
N GLU A 179 7.42 -22.14 13.97
CA GLU A 179 6.12 -22.03 14.65
C GLU A 179 4.97 -22.42 13.71
N PRO A 180 3.80 -22.81 14.24
CA PRO A 180 2.60 -23.05 13.43
C PRO A 180 2.28 -21.86 12.52
N GLY A 181 1.86 -22.14 11.28
CA GLY A 181 1.47 -21.10 10.34
C GLY A 181 2.62 -20.31 9.69
N CYS A 182 3.87 -20.65 10.00
CA CYS A 182 5.05 -19.95 9.50
C CYS A 182 5.73 -20.67 8.32
N LEU A 183 6.20 -19.88 7.34
CA LEU A 183 7.05 -20.35 6.24
C LEU A 183 8.29 -19.49 6.06
N THR A 184 9.33 -20.11 5.50
CA THR A 184 10.52 -19.39 5.03
C THR A 184 10.32 -18.86 3.61
N ILE A 185 10.58 -17.57 3.44
CA ILE A 185 10.48 -16.85 2.18
C ILE A 185 11.89 -16.45 1.75
N TYR A 186 12.28 -16.90 0.56
CA TYR A 186 13.58 -16.62 -0.04
C TYR A 186 13.49 -15.52 -1.10
N PRO A 187 14.60 -14.80 -1.38
CA PRO A 187 14.67 -13.85 -2.47
C PRO A 187 14.26 -14.49 -3.81
N CYS A 188 13.46 -13.77 -4.59
CA CYS A 188 13.10 -14.15 -5.96
C CYS A 188 13.75 -13.19 -6.95
N ALA A 189 14.19 -13.74 -8.08
CA ALA A 189 14.77 -12.97 -9.16
C ALA A 189 13.70 -12.29 -10.02
N SER A 190 14.01 -11.08 -10.47
CA SER A 190 13.30 -10.32 -11.49
C SER A 190 14.33 -9.60 -12.33
N SER A 191 14.03 -9.31 -13.59
CA SER A 191 15.03 -8.72 -14.46
C SER A 191 14.41 -7.58 -15.25
N PHE A 192 15.04 -6.40 -15.22
CA PHE A 192 14.64 -5.21 -16.02
C PHE A 192 15.82 -4.49 -16.69
N SER A 193 15.52 -3.49 -17.52
CA SER A 193 16.52 -2.63 -18.18
C SER A 193 16.70 -1.32 -17.43
N PHE A 194 17.94 -0.85 -17.27
CA PHE A 194 18.28 0.39 -16.56
C PHE A 194 19.43 1.12 -17.25
N SER A 195 19.35 2.45 -17.35
CA SER A 195 20.42 3.29 -17.89
C SER A 195 21.29 3.78 -16.73
N LEU A 196 22.58 3.46 -16.75
CA LEU A 196 23.54 3.97 -15.77
C LEU A 196 23.95 5.38 -16.19
N ALA A 197 24.11 6.28 -15.22
CA ALA A 197 24.36 7.70 -15.48
C ALA A 197 25.79 8.00 -15.97
N HIS A 198 26.71 7.02 -15.94
CA HIS A 198 28.15 7.22 -16.13
C HIS A 198 28.75 6.45 -17.32
N GLY A 199 27.94 6.10 -18.33
CA GLY A 199 28.43 5.52 -19.57
C GLY A 199 27.46 5.84 -20.71
N GLU A 200 28.00 6.18 -21.89
CA GLU A 200 27.29 6.42 -23.16
C GLU A 200 25.98 5.64 -23.24
N ASN A 201 24.80 6.30 -23.23
CA ASN A 201 23.45 5.76 -23.58
C ASN A 201 23.25 4.23 -23.49
N SER A 202 23.80 3.57 -22.47
CA SER A 202 23.95 2.11 -22.45
C SER A 202 22.93 1.59 -21.48
N VAL A 203 21.90 0.98 -22.07
CA VAL A 203 20.86 0.32 -21.32
C VAL A 203 21.39 -1.03 -20.89
N HIS A 204 21.59 -1.20 -19.59
CA HIS A 204 22.06 -2.45 -19.01
C HIS A 204 20.90 -3.33 -18.57
N ARG A 205 21.08 -4.64 -18.77
CA ARG A 205 20.19 -5.67 -18.21
C ARG A 205 20.55 -5.83 -16.73
N ILE A 206 19.58 -5.60 -15.85
CA ILE A 206 19.70 -5.80 -14.40
C ILE A 206 18.94 -7.07 -14.02
N SER A 207 19.58 -7.92 -13.22
CA SER A 207 18.96 -9.04 -12.50
C SER A 207 18.87 -8.67 -11.03
N ARG A 208 17.66 -8.47 -10.52
CA ARG A 208 17.35 -8.09 -9.14
C ARG A 208 16.80 -9.27 -8.37
N GLN A 209 17.40 -9.59 -7.22
CA GLN A 209 16.84 -10.51 -6.23
C GLN A 209 16.39 -9.77 -4.97
N GLN A 210 15.15 -9.98 -4.55
CA GLN A 210 14.61 -9.43 -3.31
C GLN A 210 13.57 -10.39 -2.72
N LEU A 211 13.33 -10.31 -1.41
CA LEU A 211 12.18 -10.98 -0.79
C LEU A 211 10.90 -10.54 -1.52
N PRO A 212 10.07 -11.48 -2.00
CA PRO A 212 8.85 -11.15 -2.73
C PRO A 212 7.73 -10.75 -1.76
N LEU A 213 7.97 -9.70 -0.98
CA LEU A 213 7.09 -9.18 0.05
C LEU A 213 6.86 -7.70 -0.23
N GLN A 214 5.67 -7.22 0.09
CA GLN A 214 5.32 -5.81 0.09
C GLN A 214 4.78 -5.46 1.49
N PRO A 215 5.08 -4.29 2.09
CA PRO A 215 4.37 -3.88 3.29
C PRO A 215 2.85 -3.88 3.05
N GLY A 216 2.11 -4.35 4.05
CA GLY A 216 0.68 -4.66 3.96
C GLY A 216 -0.24 -3.54 4.45
N PHE A 217 0.27 -2.33 4.65
CA PHE A 217 -0.54 -1.19 5.13
C PHE A 217 -1.38 -0.56 4.03
N ALA A 218 -0.92 -0.66 2.78
CA ALA A 218 -1.63 -0.16 1.62
C ALA A 218 -1.48 -1.10 0.43
N MET A 219 -2.50 -1.14 -0.42
CA MET A 219 -2.46 -1.84 -1.71
C MET A 219 -3.31 -1.15 -2.76
N THR A 220 -3.11 -1.49 -4.03
CA THR A 220 -3.94 -0.91 -5.10
C THR A 220 -5.33 -1.53 -5.11
N VAL A 221 -6.35 -0.74 -5.48
CA VAL A 221 -7.73 -1.25 -5.69
C VAL A 221 -7.74 -2.45 -6.63
N HIS A 222 -6.94 -2.38 -7.71
CA HIS A 222 -6.75 -3.49 -8.64
C HIS A 222 -6.19 -4.74 -7.93
N SER A 223 -5.14 -4.58 -7.12
CA SER A 223 -4.55 -5.71 -6.37
C SER A 223 -5.50 -6.31 -5.34
N ALA A 224 -6.45 -5.53 -4.82
CA ALA A 224 -7.40 -5.97 -3.80
C ALA A 224 -8.58 -6.78 -4.40
N GLN A 225 -8.74 -6.79 -5.72
CA GLN A 225 -9.83 -7.51 -6.37
C GLN A 225 -9.81 -9.00 -6.00
N GLY A 226 -10.97 -9.54 -5.61
CA GLY A 226 -11.10 -10.91 -5.11
C GLY A 226 -10.81 -11.10 -3.61
N ILE A 227 -9.96 -10.26 -3.00
CA ILE A 227 -9.51 -10.40 -1.61
C ILE A 227 -10.56 -9.91 -0.60
N THR A 228 -10.59 -10.48 0.60
CA THR A 228 -11.39 -10.00 1.74
C THR A 228 -10.45 -9.48 2.83
N CYS A 229 -10.66 -8.26 3.31
CA CYS A 229 -9.85 -7.64 4.36
C CYS A 229 -10.60 -7.73 5.69
N HIS A 230 -10.16 -8.62 6.58
CA HIS A 230 -10.82 -8.87 7.87
C HIS A 230 -10.58 -7.77 8.90
N GLY A 231 -9.45 -7.06 8.82
CA GLY A 231 -9.13 -5.93 9.71
C GLY A 231 -9.80 -4.60 9.34
N GLY A 232 -10.48 -4.56 8.18
CA GLY A 232 -11.11 -3.37 7.62
C GLY A 232 -10.28 -2.68 6.55
N VAL A 233 -10.92 -1.73 5.86
CA VAL A 233 -10.35 -0.99 4.74
C VAL A 233 -10.53 0.50 4.89
N VAL A 234 -9.53 1.26 4.47
CA VAL A 234 -9.60 2.70 4.31
C VAL A 234 -9.67 3.01 2.83
N VAL A 235 -10.73 3.70 2.41
CA VAL A 235 -11.09 3.89 1.00
C VAL A 235 -11.43 5.34 0.69
N ASP A 236 -11.09 5.76 -0.52
CA ASP A 236 -11.61 6.98 -1.12
C ASP A 236 -12.75 6.59 -2.07
N LEU A 237 -13.96 7.07 -1.77
CA LEU A 237 -15.15 6.79 -2.58
C LEU A 237 -15.54 7.93 -3.51
N CYS A 238 -14.79 9.03 -3.53
CA CYS A 238 -15.14 10.25 -4.27
C CYS A 238 -15.30 9.99 -5.79
N ARG A 239 -14.53 9.06 -6.32
CA ARG A 239 -14.62 8.76 -7.75
C ARG A 239 -15.88 7.97 -8.16
N GLY A 240 -16.63 7.45 -7.18
CA GLY A 240 -17.83 6.64 -7.42
C GLY A 240 -17.60 5.41 -8.32
N GLY A 241 -18.70 4.79 -8.74
CA GLY A 241 -18.70 3.71 -9.73
C GLY A 241 -17.96 2.43 -9.30
N PHE A 242 -17.51 1.66 -10.29
CA PHE A 242 -16.95 0.33 -10.07
C PHE A 242 -15.70 0.30 -9.18
N PRO A 243 -14.69 1.20 -9.32
CA PRO A 243 -13.52 1.19 -8.45
C PRO A 243 -13.85 1.50 -6.97
N ALA A 244 -14.76 2.45 -6.72
CA ALA A 244 -15.22 2.80 -5.37
C ALA A 244 -15.95 1.60 -4.73
N TYR A 245 -16.85 0.96 -5.50
CA TYR A 245 -17.52 -0.27 -5.09
C TYR A 245 -16.53 -1.40 -4.77
N VAL A 246 -15.58 -1.68 -5.66
CA VAL A 246 -14.58 -2.75 -5.45
C VAL A 246 -13.81 -2.53 -4.15
N SER A 247 -13.43 -1.28 -3.89
CA SER A 247 -12.70 -0.88 -2.69
C SER A 247 -13.49 -1.13 -1.41
N ALA A 248 -14.72 -0.60 -1.32
CA ALA A 248 -15.54 -0.76 -0.12
C ALA A 248 -15.96 -2.22 0.12
N PHE A 249 -16.20 -2.98 -0.95
CA PHE A 249 -16.64 -4.39 -0.87
C PHE A 249 -15.51 -5.37 -0.46
N ARG A 250 -14.32 -4.86 -0.11
CA ARG A 250 -13.25 -5.68 0.48
C ARG A 250 -13.53 -5.99 1.96
N ALA A 251 -14.30 -5.16 2.66
CA ALA A 251 -14.79 -5.42 4.01
C ALA A 251 -16.02 -6.35 4.01
N THR A 252 -16.28 -6.99 5.15
CA THR A 252 -17.48 -7.85 5.33
C THR A 252 -18.56 -7.22 6.20
N ARG A 253 -18.23 -6.12 6.89
CA ARG A 253 -19.16 -5.36 7.73
C ARG A 253 -19.00 -3.86 7.50
N ARG A 254 -20.08 -3.10 7.72
CA ARG A 254 -20.12 -1.64 7.61
C ARG A 254 -19.11 -0.95 8.51
N GLN A 255 -18.96 -1.41 9.76
CA GLN A 255 -18.03 -0.86 10.76
C GLN A 255 -16.54 -0.96 10.39
N ASP A 256 -16.22 -1.78 9.38
CA ASP A 256 -14.87 -2.06 8.90
C ASP A 256 -14.58 -1.31 7.58
N ILE A 257 -15.51 -0.47 7.11
CA ILE A 257 -15.31 0.45 5.97
C ILE A 257 -15.03 1.84 6.54
N HIS A 258 -13.87 2.39 6.21
CA HIS A 258 -13.44 3.71 6.64
C HIS A 258 -13.23 4.64 5.45
N LEU A 259 -13.76 5.86 5.52
CA LEU A 259 -13.60 6.84 4.45
C LEU A 259 -12.50 7.84 4.77
N ILE A 260 -11.71 8.23 3.76
CA ILE A 260 -10.70 9.27 3.90
C ILE A 260 -11.34 10.68 4.02
N GLY A 261 -12.53 10.86 3.45
CA GLY A 261 -13.29 12.10 3.52
C GLY A 261 -14.78 11.83 3.46
N GLU A 262 -15.58 12.85 3.82
CA GLU A 262 -17.02 12.80 3.63
C GLU A 262 -17.38 12.71 2.15
N THR A 263 -18.46 12.00 1.88
CA THR A 263 -18.99 11.73 0.54
C THR A 263 -20.35 12.37 0.40
N MET A 264 -20.57 13.11 -0.67
CA MET A 264 -21.86 13.72 -0.99
C MET A 264 -22.37 13.19 -2.33
N THR A 265 -23.69 13.12 -2.46
CA THR A 265 -24.40 12.91 -3.73
C THR A 265 -24.45 14.23 -4.48
N GLU A 266 -23.83 14.28 -5.66
CA GLU A 266 -23.93 15.42 -6.56
C GLU A 266 -24.96 15.09 -7.66
N HIS A 267 -25.97 15.94 -7.81
CA HIS A 267 -26.95 15.85 -8.87
C HIS A 267 -26.55 16.81 -9.98
N ASP A 268 -25.70 16.36 -10.91
CA ASP A 268 -25.38 17.15 -12.09
C ASP A 268 -25.81 16.44 -13.38
N HIS A 269 -26.45 17.20 -14.26
CA HIS A 269 -27.00 16.71 -15.52
C HIS A 269 -25.86 16.20 -16.41
N ASN A 270 -25.70 14.87 -16.48
CA ASN A 270 -24.85 14.04 -17.35
C ASN A 270 -23.51 13.46 -16.85
N ASP A 271 -23.03 13.71 -15.62
CA ASP A 271 -21.93 12.88 -15.09
C ASP A 271 -21.87 12.90 -13.56
N TRP A 272 -21.86 11.71 -12.94
CA TRP A 272 -21.97 11.54 -11.49
C TRP A 272 -20.59 11.48 -10.83
N LYS A 273 -20.35 12.32 -9.82
CA LYS A 273 -19.16 12.29 -8.95
C LYS A 273 -19.58 12.34 -7.48
N ILE A 274 -18.75 11.76 -6.61
CA ILE A 274 -18.80 11.99 -5.17
C ILE A 274 -17.67 12.97 -4.87
N ILE A 275 -17.94 14.11 -4.23
CA ILE A 275 -16.92 15.15 -4.00
C ILE A 275 -16.61 15.24 -2.50
N ILE A 276 -15.33 15.44 -2.16
CA ILE A 276 -14.94 15.92 -0.82
C ILE A 276 -15.21 17.42 -0.82
N PRO A 277 -16.00 17.98 0.11
CA PRO A 277 -16.15 19.43 0.20
C PRO A 277 -14.75 20.05 0.33
N SER A 278 -14.42 20.96 -0.59
CA SER A 278 -13.28 21.85 -0.40
C SER A 278 -13.57 22.67 0.85
N ASP A 279 -12.69 22.59 1.86
CA ASP A 279 -12.70 23.56 2.95
C ASP A 279 -12.72 24.95 2.31
N GLY A 280 -13.73 25.73 2.69
CA GLY A 280 -14.09 26.97 2.04
C GLY A 280 -12.89 27.90 1.84
N ASP A 281 -12.96 28.65 0.76
CA ASP A 281 -12.12 29.80 0.44
C ASP A 281 -11.70 30.55 1.71
N ASN A 282 -10.47 30.28 2.17
CA ASN A 282 -9.73 31.27 2.94
C ASN A 282 -9.03 32.15 1.91
N GLN A 283 -9.83 33.05 1.35
CA GLN A 283 -9.42 34.17 0.53
C GLN A 283 -8.55 35.07 1.42
N LEU A 284 -7.26 34.76 1.49
CA LEU A 284 -6.26 35.71 1.97
C LEU A 284 -5.96 36.65 0.80
N ASP A 285 -6.50 37.86 0.92
CA ASP A 285 -6.29 39.00 0.04
C ASP A 285 -4.83 39.16 -0.37
N GLY A 286 -4.56 38.90 -1.64
CA GLY A 286 -3.29 39.13 -2.31
C GLY A 286 -3.32 40.40 -3.15
N GLU A 287 -3.87 41.51 -2.65
CA GLU A 287 -3.63 42.84 -3.22
C GLU A 287 -2.45 43.50 -2.51
N HIS A 288 -1.24 43.36 -3.06
CA HIS A 288 -0.24 44.42 -3.23
C HIS A 288 1.13 43.83 -3.56
N LEU A 289 1.46 43.77 -4.84
CA LEU A 289 2.81 44.10 -5.31
C LEU A 289 2.73 44.52 -6.78
N ARG A 290 2.49 45.81 -6.95
CA ARG A 290 2.60 46.53 -8.21
C ARG A 290 3.99 46.31 -8.80
N LYS A 291 3.99 45.96 -10.08
CA LYS A 291 5.09 46.07 -11.03
C LYS A 291 5.81 47.43 -10.86
N ARG A 292 7.12 47.41 -10.64
CA ARG A 292 7.99 48.56 -10.96
C ARG A 292 8.54 48.39 -12.39
N PRO A 293 8.63 49.47 -13.19
CA PRO A 293 8.99 49.40 -14.59
C PRO A 293 10.50 49.27 -14.78
N ARG A 294 10.88 48.67 -15.93
CA ARG A 294 12.23 48.75 -16.48
C ARG A 294 12.53 50.19 -16.85
N LEU A 295 13.66 50.71 -16.36
CA LEU A 295 14.31 51.88 -16.94
C LEU A 295 15.43 51.40 -17.87
N SER A 296 15.49 52.08 -19.01
CA SER A 296 16.60 52.15 -19.97
C SER A 296 17.93 52.49 -19.32
#